data_AF-A0A7X3PJA5-F1
#
_entry.id   AF-A0A7X3PJA5-F1
#
_cell.length_a   1.000
_cell.length_b   1.000
_cell.length_c   1.000
_cell.angle_alpha   90.00
_cell.angle_beta   90.00
_cell.angle_gamma   90.00
#
_symmetry.space_group_name_H-M   'P 1'
#
loop_
_entity.id
_entity.type
_entity.pdbx_description
1 polymer ?
#
loop_
_entity_poly.entity_id
_entity_poly.type
_entity_poly.pdbx_seq_one_letter_code
_entity_poly.pdbx_strand_id
1 'polypeptide(L)'
;MYRMRRWSVRNARGLKKLYSAIERVLVLCHPLLRRIGFARLDKPFMKVESLTKGFLLDSRNCGQCIVGFTGLSCPMNCPKKMRNGPCGGVRADGNCEVKPDMPCVWVLAWEGNQRLREEEIPLQVVQPPVDHQLIGRSAWLREVRIVVGNSSHAV
;
A
#
# COMPACT_ATOMS: atom_id res chain seq x y z
N MET A 1 -12.49 -5.73 -11.87
CA MET A 1 -11.53 -5.27 -10.84
C MET A 1 -10.27 -4.60 -11.41
N TYR A 2 -9.63 -5.09 -12.47
CA TYR A 2 -8.38 -4.53 -13.00
C TYR A 2 -8.45 -3.07 -13.52
N ARG A 3 -9.64 -2.56 -13.85
CA ARG A 3 -9.82 -1.17 -14.33
C ARG A 3 -9.45 -0.16 -13.25
N MET A 4 -9.82 -0.44 -12.00
CA MET A 4 -9.60 0.50 -10.91
C MET A 4 -8.12 0.60 -10.55
N ARG A 5 -7.42 -0.54 -10.45
CA ARG A 5 -5.96 -0.55 -10.26
C ARG A 5 -5.22 0.22 -11.36
N ARG A 6 -5.61 0.04 -12.63
CA ARG A 6 -5.04 0.81 -13.74
C ARG A 6 -5.33 2.31 -13.60
N TRP A 7 -6.51 2.68 -13.12
CA TRP A 7 -6.83 4.08 -12.82
C TRP A 7 -5.96 4.64 -11.69
N SER A 8 -5.74 3.90 -10.60
CA SER A 8 -4.88 4.30 -9.49
C SER A 8 -3.44 4.55 -9.96
N VAL A 9 -2.91 3.62 -10.76
CA VAL A 9 -1.56 3.70 -11.35
C VAL A 9 -1.43 4.90 -12.30
N ARG A 10 -2.45 5.16 -13.14
CA ARG A 10 -2.46 6.34 -14.03
C ARG A 10 -2.48 7.65 -13.25
N ASN A 11 -3.14 7.68 -12.09
CA ASN A 11 -3.25 8.86 -11.22
C ASN A 11 -2.25 8.82 -10.05
N ALA A 12 -1.15 8.06 -10.18
CA ALA A 12 -0.22 7.76 -9.08
C ALA A 12 0.29 9.00 -8.34
N ARG A 13 0.63 10.08 -9.06
CA ARG A 13 1.10 11.35 -8.46
C ARG A 13 0.07 11.95 -7.49
N GLY A 14 -1.17 12.11 -7.94
CA GLY A 14 -2.21 12.77 -7.16
C GLY A 14 -2.61 11.94 -5.94
N LEU A 15 -2.81 10.64 -6.15
CA LEU A 15 -3.15 9.74 -5.05
C LEU A 15 -1.99 9.57 -4.06
N LYS A 16 -0.72 9.56 -4.49
CA LYS A 16 0.42 9.53 -3.56
C LYS A 16 0.45 10.79 -2.70
N LYS A 17 0.28 11.98 -3.28
CA LYS A 17 0.19 13.23 -2.52
C LYS A 17 -0.95 13.20 -1.49
N LEU A 18 -2.14 12.76 -1.90
CA LEU A 18 -3.28 12.62 -0.99
C LEU A 18 -2.98 11.62 0.13
N TYR A 19 -2.42 10.46 -0.21
CA TYR A 19 -2.07 9.41 0.74
C TYR A 19 -1.05 9.91 1.78
N SER A 20 0.02 10.57 1.34
CA SER A 20 1.02 11.17 2.23
C SER A 20 0.45 12.32 3.08
N ALA A 21 -0.49 13.12 2.54
CA ALA A 21 -1.16 14.15 3.33
C ALA A 21 -2.03 13.54 4.45
N ILE A 22 -2.78 12.47 4.15
CA ILE A 22 -3.57 11.74 5.14
C ILE A 22 -2.65 11.14 6.22
N GLU A 23 -1.54 10.50 5.85
CA GLU A 23 -0.58 9.95 6.82
C GLU A 23 -0.01 11.02 7.75
N ARG A 24 0.37 12.19 7.21
CA ARG A 24 0.83 13.33 8.03
C ARG A 24 -0.22 13.79 9.02
N VAL A 25 -1.47 13.94 8.58
CA VAL A 25 -2.59 14.32 9.47
C VAL A 25 -2.78 13.27 10.56
N LEU A 26 -2.75 11.99 10.23
CA LEU A 26 -2.89 10.90 11.21
C LEU A 26 -1.76 10.87 12.24
N VAL A 27 -0.52 11.13 11.82
CA VAL A 27 0.63 11.26 12.73
C VAL A 27 0.47 12.48 13.63
N LEU A 28 0.04 13.63 13.11
CA LEU A 28 -0.24 14.82 13.93
C LEU A 28 -1.38 14.59 14.93
N CYS A 29 -2.39 13.81 14.56
CA CYS A 29 -3.49 13.41 15.44
C CYS A 29 -3.11 12.29 16.43
N HIS A 30 -1.88 11.74 16.39
CA HIS A 30 -1.41 10.69 17.29
C HIS A 30 -1.75 10.88 18.78
N PRO A 31 -1.54 12.04 19.44
CA PRO A 31 -1.87 12.20 20.85
C PRO A 31 -3.36 12.00 21.15
N LEU A 32 -4.24 12.37 20.22
CA LEU A 32 -5.68 12.13 20.33
C LEU A 32 -6.01 10.65 20.11
N LEU A 33 -5.40 10.03 19.10
CA LEU A 33 -5.57 8.59 18.82
C LEU A 33 -5.12 7.74 20.01
N ARG A 34 -4.02 8.14 20.68
CA ARG A 34 -3.51 7.49 21.89
C ARG A 34 -4.48 7.64 23.08
N ARG A 35 -5.10 8.82 23.26
CA ARG A 35 -6.11 9.04 24.32
C ARG A 35 -7.35 8.16 24.16
N ILE A 36 -7.82 7.95 22.93
CA ILE A 36 -9.00 7.12 22.66
C ILE A 36 -8.69 5.61 22.79
N GLY A 37 -7.48 5.23 22.35
CA GLY A 37 -6.94 3.87 22.42
C GLY A 37 -6.98 3.13 21.09
N PHE A 38 -5.81 2.70 20.61
CA PHE A 38 -5.65 2.02 19.32
C PHE A 38 -6.46 0.73 19.19
N ALA A 39 -6.62 -0.04 20.25
CA ALA A 39 -7.39 -1.28 20.23
C ALA A 39 -8.88 -1.05 19.90
N ARG A 40 -9.44 0.08 20.35
CA ARG A 40 -10.83 0.46 20.06
C ARG A 40 -10.99 1.04 18.67
N LEU A 41 -9.97 1.77 18.19
CA LEU A 41 -9.95 2.39 16.87
C LEU A 41 -9.61 1.44 15.73
N ASP A 42 -9.00 0.28 16.01
CA ASP A 42 -8.53 -0.66 15.00
C ASP A 42 -9.65 -1.15 14.05
N LYS A 43 -10.75 -1.68 14.61
CA LYS A 43 -11.88 -2.17 13.82
C LYS A 43 -12.56 -1.10 12.95
N PRO A 44 -12.95 0.09 13.47
CA PRO A 44 -13.56 1.11 12.64
C PRO A 44 -12.60 1.64 11.58
N PHE A 45 -11.33 1.87 11.91
CA PHE A 45 -10.32 2.29 10.93
C PHE A 45 -10.13 1.23 9.85
N MET A 46 -10.03 -0.05 10.22
CA MET A 46 -9.93 -1.14 9.24
C MET A 46 -11.13 -1.15 8.29
N LYS A 47 -12.35 -0.88 8.78
CA LYS A 47 -13.54 -0.84 7.92
C LYS A 47 -13.48 0.33 6.94
N VAL A 48 -13.07 1.51 7.41
CA VAL A 48 -12.85 2.68 6.56
C VAL A 48 -11.76 2.41 5.54
N GLU A 49 -10.63 1.84 5.93
CA GLU A 49 -9.54 1.46 5.03
C GLU A 49 -9.99 0.44 3.99
N SER A 50 -10.74 -0.58 4.41
CA SER A 50 -11.25 -1.62 3.52
C SER A 50 -12.15 -1.05 2.42
N LEU A 51 -12.98 -0.07 2.77
CA LEU A 51 -13.89 0.57 1.81
C LEU A 51 -13.11 1.53 0.91
N THR A 52 -12.35 2.44 1.51
CA THR A 52 -11.63 3.50 0.78
C THR A 52 -10.48 2.95 -0.05
N LYS A 53 -9.56 2.19 0.55
CA LYS A 53 -8.39 1.61 -0.14
C LYS A 53 -8.76 0.39 -0.96
N GLY A 54 -9.78 -0.38 -0.56
CA GLY A 54 -10.30 -1.47 -1.39
C GLY A 54 -10.87 -0.95 -2.70
N PHE A 55 -11.68 0.11 -2.64
CA PHE A 55 -12.20 0.76 -3.85
C PHE A 55 -11.10 1.47 -4.63
N LEU A 56 -10.33 2.36 -4.00
CA LEU A 56 -9.39 3.23 -4.73
C LEU A 56 -8.13 2.54 -5.23
N LEU A 57 -7.62 1.52 -4.51
CA LEU A 57 -6.29 0.95 -4.73
C LEU A 57 -6.32 -0.58 -4.93
N ASP A 58 -7.52 -1.19 -4.93
CA ASP A 58 -7.69 -2.65 -4.98
C ASP A 58 -6.88 -3.34 -3.86
N SER A 59 -6.90 -2.76 -2.66
CA SER A 59 -6.18 -3.25 -1.48
C SER A 59 -6.74 -4.59 -0.99
N ARG A 60 -5.85 -5.47 -0.49
CA ARG A 60 -6.21 -6.77 0.12
C ARG A 60 -6.17 -6.76 1.65
N ASN A 61 -6.08 -5.58 2.27
CA ASN A 61 -6.07 -5.39 3.73
C ASN A 61 -5.09 -6.30 4.48
N CYS A 62 -3.83 -6.36 4.01
CA CYS A 62 -2.77 -7.13 4.67
C CYS A 62 -2.25 -6.51 5.98
N GLY A 63 -2.82 -5.39 6.45
CA GLY A 63 -2.39 -4.67 7.67
C GLY A 63 -1.01 -4.01 7.60
N GLN A 64 -0.28 -4.19 6.48
CA GLN A 64 1.04 -3.61 6.24
C GLN A 64 1.08 -3.05 4.81
N CYS A 65 0.34 -1.97 4.58
CA CYS A 65 0.18 -1.40 3.24
C CYS A 65 1.50 -0.84 2.69
N ILE A 66 1.90 -1.25 1.48
CA ILE A 66 3.10 -0.75 0.78
C ILE A 66 2.78 -0.15 -0.60
N VAL A 67 1.52 0.20 -0.85
CA VAL A 67 1.08 0.74 -2.14
C VAL A 67 1.81 2.01 -2.55
N GLY A 68 2.25 2.83 -1.58
CA GLY A 68 3.10 4.00 -1.85
C GLY A 68 4.48 3.63 -2.42
N PHE A 69 4.98 2.44 -2.09
CA PHE A 69 6.25 1.90 -2.59
C PHE A 69 6.11 1.30 -4.00
N THR A 70 4.95 0.74 -4.29
CA THR A 70 4.68 -0.01 -5.53
C THR A 70 3.87 0.80 -6.55
N GLY A 71 4.02 2.13 -6.58
CA GLY A 71 3.39 2.96 -7.61
C GLY A 71 1.86 2.88 -7.60
N LEU A 72 1.27 2.68 -6.42
CA LEU A 72 -0.15 2.44 -6.17
C LEU A 72 -0.73 1.13 -6.71
N SER A 73 0.12 0.19 -7.13
CA SER A 73 -0.28 -1.18 -7.47
C SER A 73 -0.11 -2.08 -6.24
N CYS A 74 -1.21 -2.54 -5.62
CA CYS A 74 -1.11 -3.42 -4.45
C CYS A 74 -0.51 -4.81 -4.82
N PRO A 75 0.67 -5.19 -4.28
CA PRO A 75 1.35 -6.43 -4.66
C PRO A 75 0.62 -7.69 -4.17
N MET A 76 -0.21 -7.56 -3.13
CA MET A 76 -1.03 -8.65 -2.60
C MET A 76 -2.10 -9.14 -3.58
N ASN A 77 -2.32 -8.43 -4.68
CA ASN A 77 -3.14 -8.94 -5.77
C ASN A 77 -2.43 -9.98 -6.65
N CYS A 78 -1.12 -10.16 -6.51
CA CYS A 78 -0.40 -11.21 -7.22
C CYS A 78 -0.95 -12.58 -6.77
N PRO A 79 -1.30 -13.49 -7.70
CA PRO A 79 -1.71 -14.86 -7.36
C PRO A 79 -0.68 -15.60 -6.49
N LYS A 80 0.60 -15.26 -6.67
CA LYS A 80 1.73 -15.82 -5.92
C LYS A 80 1.97 -15.13 -4.57
N LYS A 81 1.19 -14.11 -4.22
CA LYS A 81 1.28 -13.31 -2.98
C LYS A 81 2.69 -12.76 -2.68
N MET A 82 3.52 -12.55 -3.69
CA MET A 82 4.86 -12.01 -3.47
C MET A 82 4.80 -10.52 -3.15
N ARG A 83 5.39 -10.16 -2.02
CA ARG A 83 5.46 -8.78 -1.56
C ARG A 83 6.53 -7.95 -2.27
N ASN A 84 7.64 -8.61 -2.63
CA ASN A 84 8.72 -8.06 -3.44
C ASN A 84 8.75 -8.83 -4.77
N GLY A 85 9.01 -8.15 -5.88
CA GLY A 85 9.04 -8.75 -7.21
C GLY A 85 10.00 -7.99 -8.13
N PRO A 86 9.96 -8.25 -9.44
CA PRO A 86 9.09 -9.18 -10.16
C PRO A 86 9.45 -10.67 -9.97
N CYS A 87 8.55 -11.60 -10.35
CA CYS A 87 8.83 -13.06 -10.37
C CYS A 87 9.47 -13.59 -11.65
N GLY A 88 9.57 -12.78 -12.69
CA GLY A 88 9.91 -13.25 -14.04
C GLY A 88 8.75 -13.89 -14.81
N GLY A 89 7.63 -14.25 -14.16
CA GLY A 89 6.45 -14.83 -14.80
C GLY A 89 5.52 -13.84 -15.52
N VAL A 90 6.10 -12.86 -16.23
CA VAL A 90 5.36 -11.87 -17.01
C VAL A 90 5.33 -12.32 -18.47
N ARG A 91 4.14 -12.41 -19.04
CA ARG A 91 3.93 -12.74 -20.45
C ARG A 91 4.36 -11.57 -21.35
N ALA A 92 4.61 -11.85 -22.64
CA ALA A 92 5.01 -10.83 -23.61
C ALA A 92 3.99 -9.69 -23.77
N ASP A 93 2.71 -9.95 -23.47
CA ASP A 93 1.62 -8.97 -23.46
C ASP A 93 1.53 -8.14 -22.17
N GLY A 94 2.44 -8.34 -21.20
CA GLY A 94 2.45 -7.66 -19.90
C GLY A 94 1.53 -8.29 -18.84
N ASN A 95 0.86 -9.40 -19.15
CA ASN A 95 -0.02 -10.11 -18.23
C ASN A 95 0.71 -11.14 -17.37
N CYS A 96 0.03 -11.63 -16.33
CA CYS A 96 0.55 -12.66 -15.42
C CYS A 96 0.52 -14.06 -16.06
N GLU A 97 1.57 -14.86 -15.85
CA GLU A 97 1.59 -16.26 -16.29
C GLU A 97 0.44 -17.12 -15.70
N VAL A 98 0.08 -16.89 -14.43
CA VAL A 98 -0.91 -17.69 -13.70
C VAL A 98 -2.33 -17.30 -14.09
N LYS A 99 -2.53 -16.03 -14.44
CA LYS A 99 -3.83 -15.46 -14.83
C LYS A 99 -3.65 -14.63 -16.11
N PRO A 100 -3.79 -15.24 -17.30
CA PRO A 100 -3.50 -14.58 -18.57
C PRO A 100 -4.29 -13.29 -18.81
N ASP A 101 -5.52 -13.17 -18.29
CA ASP A 101 -6.34 -11.95 -18.45
C ASP A 101 -6.01 -10.84 -17.44
N MET A 102 -5.07 -11.09 -16.53
CA MET A 102 -4.70 -10.19 -15.44
C MET A 102 -3.40 -9.45 -15.78
N PRO A 103 -3.43 -8.11 -15.88
CA PRO A 103 -2.20 -7.32 -15.95
C PRO A 103 -1.29 -7.61 -14.77
N CYS A 104 -0.01 -7.84 -15.03
CA CYS A 104 0.95 -8.14 -13.99
C CYS A 104 1.03 -6.97 -12.98
N VAL A 105 0.92 -7.29 -11.69
CA VAL A 105 0.93 -6.27 -10.62
C VAL A 105 2.23 -5.49 -10.59
N TRP A 106 3.36 -6.14 -10.95
CA TRP A 106 4.70 -5.56 -10.93
C TRP A 106 5.00 -4.74 -12.19
N VAL A 107 4.41 -5.09 -13.34
CA VAL A 107 4.43 -4.21 -14.52
C VAL A 107 3.69 -2.91 -14.19
N LEU A 108 2.50 -3.01 -13.60
CA LEU A 108 1.74 -1.84 -13.13
C LEU A 108 2.47 -1.05 -12.03
N ALA A 109 3.20 -1.73 -11.15
CA ALA A 109 3.99 -1.07 -10.10
C ALA A 109 5.16 -0.27 -10.69
N TRP A 110 5.85 -0.83 -11.69
CA TRP A 110 6.89 -0.17 -12.45
C TRP A 110 6.36 1.05 -13.19
N GLU A 111 5.28 0.88 -13.95
CA GLU A 111 4.57 1.95 -14.63
C GLU A 111 4.09 3.07 -13.69
N GLY A 112 3.58 2.70 -12.51
CA GLY A 112 3.14 3.66 -11.50
C GLY A 112 4.30 4.45 -10.91
N ASN A 113 5.43 3.77 -10.66
CA ASN A 113 6.65 4.39 -10.15
C ASN A 113 7.29 5.35 -11.16
N GLN A 114 7.31 5.01 -12.46
CA GLN A 114 7.77 5.93 -13.51
C GLN A 114 6.93 7.22 -13.58
N ARG A 115 5.70 7.17 -13.07
CA ARG A 115 4.85 8.36 -12.94
C ARG A 115 5.12 9.11 -11.66
N LEU A 116 5.90 8.64 -10.69
CA LEU A 116 6.28 9.42 -9.51
C LEU A 116 7.42 10.37 -9.86
N ARG A 117 7.83 11.25 -8.94
CA ARG A 117 9.05 12.06 -9.13
C ARG A 117 10.27 11.16 -8.90
N GLU A 118 11.42 11.48 -9.50
CA GLU A 118 12.64 10.66 -9.39
C GLU A 118 13.11 10.50 -7.93
N GLU A 119 12.94 11.54 -7.11
CA GLU A 119 13.26 11.48 -5.67
C GLU A 119 12.33 10.55 -4.87
N GLU A 120 11.27 10.08 -5.51
CA GLU A 120 10.14 9.36 -4.93
C GLU A 120 9.90 8.01 -5.61
N ILE A 121 10.93 7.36 -6.16
CA ILE A 121 10.89 6.00 -6.75
C ILE A 121 11.34 4.95 -5.72
N PRO A 122 10.45 4.50 -4.82
CA PRO A 122 10.76 3.54 -3.76
C PRO A 122 10.71 2.08 -4.21
N LEU A 123 10.48 1.77 -5.50
CA LEU A 123 10.26 0.38 -5.94
C LEU A 123 11.45 -0.55 -5.64
N GLN A 124 12.66 0.00 -5.55
CA GLN A 124 13.89 -0.74 -5.22
C GLN A 124 14.05 -1.00 -3.71
N VAL A 125 13.24 -0.37 -2.86
CA VAL A 125 13.30 -0.57 -1.41
C VAL A 125 12.65 -1.90 -1.05
N VAL A 126 13.49 -2.86 -0.66
CA VAL A 126 13.04 -4.19 -0.21
C VAL A 126 12.15 -4.04 1.02
N GLN A 127 10.94 -4.60 0.94
CA GLN A 127 9.97 -4.57 2.03
C GLN A 127 10.05 -5.85 2.87
N PRO A 128 9.84 -5.77 4.19
CA PRO A 128 9.79 -6.96 5.05
C PRO A 128 8.66 -7.90 4.61
N PRO A 129 8.78 -9.22 4.81
CA PRO A 129 7.71 -10.17 4.47
C PRO A 129 6.37 -9.80 5.12
N VAL A 130 5.27 -10.26 4.52
CA VAL A 130 3.93 -10.04 5.10
C VAL A 130 3.77 -10.84 6.37
N ASP A 131 3.46 -10.14 7.45
CA ASP A 131 3.00 -10.78 8.68
C ASP A 131 1.52 -11.08 8.57
N HIS A 132 1.20 -12.38 8.50
CA HIS A 132 -0.17 -12.87 8.36
C HIS A 132 -1.03 -12.62 9.60
N GLN A 133 -0.44 -12.40 10.78
CA GLN A 133 -1.18 -12.07 12.01
C GLN A 133 -1.82 -10.68 11.95
N LEU A 134 -1.33 -9.81 11.05
CA LEU A 134 -1.81 -8.45 10.86
C LEU A 134 -2.91 -8.33 9.80
N ILE A 135 -3.28 -9.43 9.14
CA ILE A 135 -4.38 -9.42 8.16
C ILE A 135 -5.68 -9.00 8.86
N GLY A 136 -6.39 -8.03 8.27
CA GLY A 136 -7.60 -7.47 8.88
C GLY A 136 -7.35 -6.49 10.02
N ARG A 137 -6.11 -6.03 10.22
CA ARG A 137 -5.76 -4.90 11.10
C ARG A 137 -5.60 -3.61 10.30
N SER A 138 -5.72 -2.47 10.97
CA SER A 138 -5.55 -1.16 10.33
C SER A 138 -4.07 -0.89 9.98
N ALA A 139 -3.79 -0.69 8.69
CA ALA A 139 -2.45 -0.36 8.22
C ALA A 139 -2.04 1.07 8.62
N TRP A 140 -2.96 2.03 8.58
CA TRP A 140 -2.73 3.42 8.99
C TRP A 140 -2.36 3.54 10.46
N LEU A 141 -3.11 2.87 11.35
CA LEU A 141 -2.80 2.94 12.79
C LEU A 141 -1.49 2.24 13.12
N ARG A 142 -1.12 1.20 12.37
CA ARG A 142 0.21 0.59 12.47
C ARG A 142 1.30 1.57 12.05
N GLU A 143 1.13 2.22 10.91
CA GLU A 143 2.14 3.15 10.38
C GLU A 143 2.37 4.33 11.33
N VAL A 144 1.29 4.92 11.86
CA VAL A 144 1.39 5.98 12.87
C VAL A 144 2.22 5.55 14.07
N ARG A 145 2.04 4.32 14.57
CA ARG A 145 2.84 3.79 15.69
C ARG A 145 4.31 3.61 15.34
N ILE A 146 4.60 3.16 14.12
CA ILE A 146 5.98 2.97 13.64
C ILE A 146 6.68 4.32 13.50
N VAL A 147 6.04 5.30 12.86
CA VAL A 147 6.60 6.64 12.66
C VAL A 147 6.88 7.31 14.00
N VAL A 148 5.92 7.30 14.92
CA VAL A 148 6.11 7.90 16.26
C VAL A 148 7.14 7.14 17.09
N GLY A 149 7.17 5.82 17.00
CA GLY A 149 8.18 4.98 17.66
C GLY A 149 9.59 5.31 17.17
N ASN A 150 9.78 5.40 15.86
CA ASN A 150 11.07 5.75 15.24
C ASN A 150 11.49 7.20 15.56
N SER A 151 10.55 8.16 15.60
CA SER A 151 10.85 9.54 16.02
C SER A 151 11.27 9.65 17.49
N SER A 152 10.86 8.70 18.33
CA SER A 152 11.26 8.66 19.76
C SER A 152 12.68 8.12 19.97
N HIS A 153 13.25 7.45 18.96
CA HIS A 153 14.62 6.90 18.97
C HIS A 153 15.62 7.76 18.17
N ALA A 154 15.18 8.90 17.64
CA ALA A 154 16.00 9.83 16.84
C ALA A 154 16.57 11.01 17.66
N VAL A 155 16.66 10.87 18.99
CA VAL A 155 17.26 11.84 19.92
C VAL A 155 18.45 11.19 20.60
#